data_AF-A0A933Y599-F1
#
_entry.id   AF-A0A933Y599-F1
#
_cell.length_a   1.000
_cell.length_b   1.000
_cell.length_c   1.000
_cell.angle_alpha   90.00
_cell.angle_beta   90.00
_cell.angle_gamma   90.00
#
_symmetry.space_group_name_H-M   'P 1'
#
loop_
_entity.id
_entity.type
_entity.pdbx_description
1 polymer ?
#
loop_
_entity_poly.entity_id
_entity_poly.type
_entity_poly.pdbx_seq_one_letter_code
_entity_poly.pdbx_strand_id
1 'polypeptide(L)'
;MALSPEEFVKRLDAISECDGVPYGRVHLLFNEEQKHQQAILQYKGYLALSDAFKCFFLETVELINTVYRPKVTTPLSEFYAIFVPRLAHSFQSLCGAERVAICGYPYHAYTLLRNTFDNLVLTSSALQNVTDFYSIEGVTPNKPLDISAVKKLRKYTEFEVRRKMTGSDSGLTQETRDELTKWDALFDFEVHGARLSLAGAQGWMKGQEPLPVLPRFEEMQFAMFLNRYCEVGWMVHRLTPAIQPPGAPLPASWMEKWRVLDDSFEITVHSLTQQLGKNIGAAIVELVKTKFPFNEQSAFPL
;
A
#
# COMPACT_ATOMS: atom_id res chain seq x y z
N MET A 1 10.80 -13.07 -42.81
CA MET A 1 10.80 -14.43 -42.21
C MET A 1 10.87 -14.28 -40.70
N ALA A 2 10.08 -15.06 -39.95
CA ALA A 2 10.21 -15.09 -38.50
C ALA A 2 11.52 -15.80 -38.13
N LEU A 3 12.27 -15.23 -37.18
CA LEU A 3 13.50 -15.83 -36.66
C LEU A 3 13.15 -17.01 -35.73
N SER A 4 14.03 -18.00 -35.62
CA SER A 4 13.91 -18.97 -34.53
C SER A 4 14.21 -18.30 -33.18
N PRO A 5 13.67 -18.80 -32.05
CA PRO A 5 14.01 -18.29 -30.73
C PRO A 5 15.51 -18.27 -30.45
N GLU A 6 16.25 -19.29 -30.90
CA GLU A 6 17.70 -19.39 -30.71
C GLU A 6 18.45 -18.32 -31.52
N GLU A 7 18.05 -18.11 -32.77
CA GLU A 7 18.63 -17.06 -33.62
C GLU A 7 18.31 -15.66 -33.07
N PHE A 8 17.11 -15.48 -32.53
CA PHE A 8 16.70 -14.26 -31.84
C PHE A 8 17.59 -13.97 -30.61
N VAL A 9 17.75 -14.95 -29.71
CA VAL A 9 18.59 -14.79 -28.50
C VAL A 9 20.05 -14.53 -28.89
N LYS A 10 20.62 -15.32 -29.80
CA LYS A 10 22.01 -15.14 -30.25
C LYS A 10 22.28 -13.72 -30.78
N ARG A 11 21.30 -13.16 -31.51
CA ARG A 11 21.40 -11.78 -32.01
C ARG A 11 21.36 -10.76 -30.88
N LEU A 12 20.52 -10.95 -29.86
CA LEU A 12 20.47 -10.07 -28.70
C LEU A 12 21.73 -10.15 -27.85
N ASP A 13 22.26 -11.35 -27.61
CA ASP A 13 23.51 -11.58 -26.87
C ASP A 13 24.67 -10.84 -27.55
N ALA A 14 24.79 -10.99 -28.87
CA ALA A 14 25.86 -10.41 -29.66
C ALA A 14 25.88 -8.86 -29.63
N ILE A 15 24.72 -8.20 -29.66
CA ILE A 15 24.65 -6.73 -29.59
C ILE A 15 24.76 -6.17 -28.17
N SER A 16 24.55 -7.03 -27.16
CA SER A 16 24.51 -6.63 -25.75
C SER A 16 25.78 -7.01 -24.99
N GLU A 17 26.80 -7.51 -25.69
CA GLU A 17 28.09 -7.86 -25.10
C GLU A 17 28.81 -6.60 -24.57
N CYS A 18 29.39 -6.73 -23.39
CA CYS A 18 30.31 -5.76 -22.81
C CYS A 18 31.44 -6.54 -22.15
N ASP A 19 32.68 -6.24 -22.53
CA ASP A 19 33.89 -6.87 -21.98
C ASP A 19 33.85 -8.41 -22.01
N GLY A 20 33.34 -8.98 -23.11
CA GLY A 20 33.23 -10.44 -23.30
C GLY A 20 32.09 -11.11 -22.54
N VAL A 21 31.19 -10.34 -21.90
CA VAL A 21 30.03 -10.86 -21.18
C VAL A 21 28.74 -10.37 -21.84
N PRO A 22 27.89 -11.27 -22.36
CA PRO A 22 26.54 -10.92 -22.83
C PRO A 22 25.75 -10.22 -21.72
N TYR A 23 25.14 -9.08 -22.05
CA TYR A 23 24.41 -8.22 -21.10
C TYR A 23 25.25 -7.71 -19.92
N GLY A 24 26.59 -7.66 -20.03
CA GLY A 24 27.47 -7.27 -18.91
C GLY A 24 27.10 -5.93 -18.25
N ARG A 25 26.60 -4.95 -19.02
CA ARG A 25 26.12 -3.66 -18.48
C ARG A 25 24.86 -3.80 -17.62
N VAL A 26 24.00 -4.77 -17.89
CA VAL A 26 22.80 -5.04 -17.08
C VAL A 26 23.19 -5.55 -15.69
N HIS A 27 24.32 -6.26 -15.55
CA HIS A 27 24.80 -6.67 -14.22
C HIS A 27 25.15 -5.47 -13.32
N LEU A 28 25.52 -4.31 -13.88
CA LEU A 28 25.71 -3.09 -13.08
C LEU A 28 24.41 -2.68 -12.38
N LEU A 29 23.26 -2.85 -13.04
CA LEU A 29 21.95 -2.60 -12.44
C LEU A 29 21.75 -3.48 -11.21
N PHE A 30 21.90 -4.81 -11.36
CA PHE A 30 21.70 -5.76 -10.27
C PHE A 30 22.65 -5.52 -9.10
N ASN A 31 23.89 -5.11 -9.36
CA ASN A 31 24.85 -4.77 -8.33
C ASN A 31 24.42 -3.54 -7.52
N GLU A 32 23.90 -2.50 -8.18
CA GLU A 32 23.38 -1.31 -7.48
C GLU A 32 22.09 -1.59 -6.73
N GLU A 33 21.18 -2.41 -7.28
CA GLU A 33 20.00 -2.91 -6.55
C GLU A 33 20.43 -3.67 -5.29
N GLN A 34 21.44 -4.54 -5.38
CA GLN A 34 21.98 -5.26 -4.22
C GLN A 34 22.59 -4.31 -3.19
N LYS A 35 23.34 -3.28 -3.60
CA LYS A 35 23.87 -2.26 -2.69
C LYS A 35 22.75 -1.51 -1.97
N HIS A 36 21.68 -1.15 -2.69
CA HIS A 36 20.50 -0.56 -2.09
C HIS A 36 19.88 -1.51 -1.05
N GLN A 37 19.70 -2.79 -1.39
CA GLN A 37 19.19 -3.82 -0.48
C GLN A 37 20.05 -3.98 0.78
N GLN A 38 21.37 -3.83 0.68
CA GLN A 38 22.23 -3.85 1.86
C GLN A 38 22.06 -2.58 2.70
N ALA A 39 21.96 -1.43 2.06
CA ALA A 39 21.80 -0.15 2.74
C ALA A 39 20.49 -0.08 3.57
N ILE A 40 19.40 -0.71 3.10
CA ILE A 40 18.13 -0.71 3.84
C ILE A 40 18.17 -1.58 5.12
N LEU A 41 19.14 -2.48 5.28
CA LEU A 41 19.21 -3.36 6.47
C LEU A 41 19.44 -2.59 7.77
N GLN A 42 19.83 -1.32 7.68
CA GLN A 42 19.89 -0.43 8.84
C GLN A 42 18.50 -0.13 9.44
N TYR A 43 17.42 -0.22 8.67
CA TYR A 43 16.04 0.03 9.11
C TYR A 43 15.39 -1.20 9.74
N LYS A 44 16.07 -1.80 10.74
CA LYS A 44 15.67 -3.07 11.37
C LYS A 44 14.25 -3.05 11.95
N GLY A 45 13.85 -1.94 12.57
CA GLY A 45 12.51 -1.79 13.15
C GLY A 45 11.41 -1.89 12.10
N TYR A 46 11.59 -1.22 10.97
CA TYR A 46 10.67 -1.31 9.84
C TYR A 46 10.59 -2.72 9.26
N LEU A 47 11.75 -3.34 9.00
CA LEU A 47 11.80 -4.69 8.42
C LEU A 47 11.09 -5.71 9.35
N ALA A 48 11.35 -5.64 10.65
CA ALA A 48 10.69 -6.49 11.64
C ALA A 48 9.18 -6.27 11.68
N LEU A 49 8.71 -5.01 11.68
CA LEU A 49 7.29 -4.69 11.66
C LEU A 49 6.60 -5.20 10.39
N SER A 50 7.21 -4.94 9.24
CA SER A 50 6.73 -5.37 7.92
C SER A 50 6.61 -6.89 7.83
N ASP A 51 7.64 -7.62 8.26
CA ASP A 51 7.63 -9.09 8.23
C ASP A 51 6.65 -9.68 9.24
N ALA A 52 6.56 -9.13 10.45
CA ALA A 52 5.58 -9.56 11.44
C ALA A 52 4.13 -9.34 10.94
N PHE A 53 3.85 -8.21 10.29
CA PHE A 53 2.56 -7.94 9.65
C PHE A 53 2.24 -8.96 8.55
N LYS A 54 3.20 -9.26 7.66
CA LYS A 54 3.00 -10.26 6.59
C LYS A 54 2.74 -11.64 7.15
N CYS A 55 3.55 -12.10 8.11
CA CYS A 55 3.35 -13.37 8.78
C CYS A 55 1.95 -13.46 9.40
N PHE A 56 1.53 -12.41 10.11
CA PHE A 56 0.21 -12.36 10.72
C PHE A 56 -0.92 -12.38 9.69
N PHE A 57 -0.82 -11.62 8.60
CA PHE A 57 -1.83 -11.61 7.55
C PHE A 57 -1.96 -12.99 6.88
N LEU A 58 -0.83 -13.64 6.57
CA LEU A 58 -0.80 -14.98 5.98
C LEU A 58 -1.39 -16.03 6.93
N GLU A 59 -1.01 -16.00 8.21
CA GLU A 59 -1.59 -16.86 9.26
C GLU A 59 -3.11 -16.65 9.36
N THR A 60 -3.56 -15.39 9.29
CA THR A 60 -4.99 -15.06 9.33
C THR A 60 -5.74 -15.71 8.16
N VAL A 61 -5.22 -15.57 6.94
CA VAL A 61 -5.83 -16.17 5.74
C VAL A 61 -5.82 -17.69 5.81
N GLU A 62 -4.73 -18.29 6.30
CA GLU A 62 -4.64 -19.74 6.51
C GLU A 62 -5.71 -20.23 7.49
N LEU A 63 -5.85 -19.58 8.66
CA LEU A 63 -6.88 -19.89 9.64
C LEU A 63 -8.28 -19.77 9.04
N ILE A 64 -8.56 -18.68 8.32
CA ILE A 64 -9.85 -18.47 7.67
C ILE A 64 -10.16 -19.60 6.69
N ASN A 65 -9.22 -19.97 5.83
CA ASN A 65 -9.45 -21.00 4.81
C ASN A 65 -9.58 -22.41 5.39
N THR A 66 -8.76 -22.75 6.38
CA THR A 66 -8.63 -24.14 6.86
C THR A 66 -9.53 -24.45 8.06
N VAL A 67 -9.74 -23.48 8.95
CA VAL A 67 -10.42 -23.70 10.24
C VAL A 67 -11.80 -23.06 10.28
N TYR A 68 -11.95 -21.82 9.79
CA TYR A 68 -13.15 -21.03 10.03
C TYR A 68 -14.16 -21.06 8.89
N ARG A 69 -13.72 -21.07 7.63
CA ARG A 69 -14.62 -21.18 6.48
C ARG A 69 -15.52 -22.43 6.53
N PRO A 70 -15.04 -23.62 6.93
CA PRO A 70 -15.92 -24.80 7.09
C PRO A 70 -16.98 -24.66 8.19
N LYS A 71 -16.79 -23.74 9.15
CA LYS A 71 -17.73 -23.48 10.26
C LYS A 71 -18.84 -22.50 9.88
N VAL A 72 -18.72 -21.82 8.73
CA VAL A 72 -19.73 -20.88 8.25
C VAL A 72 -20.90 -21.65 7.64
N THR A 73 -21.99 -21.78 8.39
CA THR A 73 -23.20 -22.50 7.97
C THR A 73 -24.28 -21.59 7.38
N THR A 74 -24.19 -20.28 7.62
CA THR A 74 -25.11 -19.28 7.08
C THR A 74 -24.51 -18.62 5.83
N PRO A 75 -25.31 -18.36 4.77
CA PRO A 75 -24.85 -17.57 3.63
C PRO A 75 -24.30 -16.22 4.11
N LEU A 76 -23.08 -15.90 3.72
CA LEU A 76 -22.51 -14.58 3.97
C LEU A 76 -23.11 -13.57 3.00
N SER A 77 -23.14 -12.30 3.42
CA SER A 77 -23.45 -11.17 2.53
C SER A 77 -22.60 -11.25 1.25
N GLU A 78 -23.19 -10.90 0.11
CA GLU A 78 -22.46 -10.80 -1.16
C GLU A 78 -21.27 -9.81 -1.06
N PHE A 79 -21.38 -8.81 -0.19
CA PHE A 79 -20.30 -7.86 0.08
C PHE A 79 -19.09 -8.50 0.75
N TYR A 80 -19.26 -9.61 1.47
CA TYR A 80 -18.13 -10.38 2.00
C TYR A 80 -17.26 -10.91 0.86
N ALA A 81 -17.90 -11.42 -0.20
CA ALA A 81 -17.21 -11.95 -1.38
C ALA A 81 -16.51 -10.85 -2.21
N ILE A 82 -16.90 -9.58 -2.04
CA ILE A 82 -16.22 -8.42 -2.66
C ILE A 82 -15.09 -7.91 -1.75
N PHE A 83 -15.35 -7.82 -0.44
CA PHE A 83 -14.41 -7.30 0.55
C PHE A 83 -13.12 -8.13 0.65
N VAL A 84 -13.24 -9.46 0.79
CA VAL A 84 -12.07 -10.32 1.04
C VAL A 84 -11.04 -10.22 -0.10
N PRO A 85 -11.42 -10.30 -1.40
CA PRO A 85 -10.48 -10.03 -2.50
C PRO A 85 -9.88 -8.63 -2.48
N ARG A 86 -10.63 -7.58 -2.12
CA ARG A 86 -10.08 -6.21 -2.00
C ARG A 86 -9.02 -6.11 -0.91
N LEU A 87 -9.25 -6.75 0.24
CA LEU A 87 -8.28 -6.81 1.32
C LEU A 87 -7.02 -7.58 0.90
N ALA A 88 -7.19 -8.75 0.27
CA ALA A 88 -6.07 -9.55 -0.24
C ALA A 88 -5.26 -8.80 -1.31
N HIS A 89 -5.93 -8.08 -2.22
CA HIS A 89 -5.27 -7.23 -3.21
C HIS A 89 -4.48 -6.09 -2.56
N SER A 90 -5.01 -5.49 -1.50
CA SER A 90 -4.32 -4.43 -0.76
C SER A 90 -3.05 -4.96 -0.08
N PHE A 91 -3.11 -6.16 0.52
CA PHE A 91 -1.94 -6.86 1.06
C PHE A 91 -0.90 -7.17 -0.02
N GLN A 92 -1.31 -7.73 -1.16
CA GLN A 92 -0.41 -8.01 -2.28
C GLN A 92 0.25 -6.74 -2.82
N SER A 93 -0.51 -5.64 -2.89
CA SER A 93 0.00 -4.34 -3.35
C SER A 93 1.03 -3.77 -2.38
N LEU A 94 0.84 -3.92 -1.06
CA LEU A 94 1.87 -3.58 -0.06
C LEU A 94 3.14 -4.39 -0.25
N CYS A 95 3.03 -5.71 -0.39
CA CYS A 95 4.18 -6.58 -0.65
C CYS A 95 4.91 -6.19 -1.95
N GLY A 96 4.16 -5.84 -3.00
CA GLY A 96 4.72 -5.35 -4.26
C GLY A 96 5.43 -4.01 -4.10
N ALA A 97 4.80 -3.06 -3.41
CA ALA A 97 5.37 -1.74 -3.14
C ALA A 97 6.70 -1.86 -2.37
N GLU A 98 6.73 -2.66 -1.31
CA GLU A 98 7.97 -2.91 -0.60
C GLU A 98 9.02 -3.57 -1.47
N ARG A 99 8.68 -4.58 -2.28
CA ARG A 99 9.66 -5.21 -3.17
C ARG A 99 10.29 -4.19 -4.13
N VAL A 100 9.48 -3.31 -4.71
CA VAL A 100 9.92 -2.24 -5.62
C VAL A 100 10.84 -1.25 -4.88
N ALA A 101 10.47 -0.85 -3.66
CA ALA A 101 11.29 0.05 -2.85
C ALA A 101 12.63 -0.57 -2.45
N ILE A 102 12.62 -1.83 -1.99
CA ILE A 102 13.80 -2.59 -1.59
C ILE A 102 14.77 -2.80 -2.77
N CYS A 103 14.27 -2.90 -4.00
CA CYS A 103 15.11 -2.95 -5.20
C CYS A 103 15.61 -1.57 -5.66
N GLY A 104 15.41 -0.50 -4.89
CA GLY A 104 15.97 0.81 -5.21
C GLY A 104 15.07 1.79 -5.93
N TYR A 105 13.76 1.51 -5.96
CA TYR A 105 12.77 2.37 -6.64
C TYR A 105 11.67 2.88 -5.68
N PRO A 106 12.01 3.53 -4.55
CA PRO A 106 11.03 3.95 -3.53
C PRO A 106 9.91 4.86 -4.08
N TYR A 107 10.21 5.79 -4.98
CA TYR A 107 9.18 6.64 -5.60
C TYR A 107 8.25 5.91 -6.58
N HIS A 108 8.68 4.77 -7.14
CA HIS A 108 7.76 3.93 -7.92
C HIS A 108 6.83 3.15 -6.98
N ALA A 109 7.35 2.69 -5.84
CA ALA A 109 6.56 2.07 -4.79
C ALA A 109 5.50 3.01 -4.20
N TYR A 110 5.78 4.33 -4.15
CA TYR A 110 4.82 5.37 -3.77
C TYR A 110 3.51 5.29 -4.57
N THR A 111 3.60 5.03 -5.87
CA THR A 111 2.41 4.96 -6.73
C THR A 111 1.51 3.79 -6.34
N LEU A 112 2.10 2.65 -5.99
CA LEU A 112 1.36 1.49 -5.48
C LEU A 112 0.69 1.84 -4.14
N LEU A 113 1.43 2.46 -3.21
CA LEU A 113 0.90 2.88 -1.91
C LEU A 113 -0.23 3.89 -2.03
N ARG A 114 -0.18 4.82 -2.98
CA ARG A 114 -1.27 5.77 -3.25
C ARG A 114 -2.55 5.06 -3.66
N ASN A 115 -2.46 4.16 -4.64
CA ASN A 115 -3.62 3.40 -5.09
C ASN A 115 -4.18 2.50 -3.96
N THR A 116 -3.30 1.90 -3.15
CA THR A 116 -3.72 1.10 -2.00
C THR A 116 -4.41 1.96 -0.94
N PHE A 117 -3.87 3.13 -0.59
CA PHE A 117 -4.50 4.06 0.35
C PHE A 117 -5.93 4.40 -0.07
N ASP A 118 -6.13 4.82 -1.32
CA ASP A 118 -7.44 5.22 -1.85
C ASP A 118 -8.43 4.05 -1.78
N ASN A 119 -7.97 2.85 -2.16
CA ASN A 119 -8.77 1.63 -2.05
C ASN A 119 -9.16 1.29 -0.61
N LEU A 120 -8.28 1.51 0.36
CA LEU A 120 -8.54 1.24 1.78
C LEU A 120 -9.52 2.24 2.38
N VAL A 121 -9.40 3.53 2.01
CA VAL A 121 -10.36 4.56 2.43
C VAL A 121 -11.76 4.23 1.91
N LEU A 122 -11.89 3.87 0.63
CA LEU A 122 -13.16 3.42 0.04
C LEU A 122 -13.70 2.16 0.73
N THR A 123 -12.85 1.17 0.96
CA THR A 123 -13.24 -0.10 1.60
C THR A 123 -13.72 0.12 3.04
N SER A 124 -12.97 0.91 3.82
CA SER A 124 -13.35 1.28 5.18
C SER A 124 -14.67 2.05 5.21
N SER A 125 -14.89 2.97 4.26
CA SER A 125 -16.13 3.72 4.16
C SER A 125 -17.34 2.84 3.83
N ALA A 126 -17.15 1.80 3.00
CA ALA A 126 -18.19 0.84 2.68
C ALA A 126 -18.57 -0.02 3.90
N LEU A 127 -17.58 -0.51 4.64
CA LEU A 127 -17.79 -1.27 5.88
C LEU A 127 -18.48 -0.44 6.98
N GLN A 128 -18.32 0.89 6.95
CA GLN A 128 -18.97 1.83 7.88
C GLN A 128 -20.31 2.36 7.35
N ASN A 129 -20.84 1.81 6.25
CA ASN A 129 -22.09 2.26 5.61
C ASN A 129 -22.10 3.73 5.18
N VAL A 130 -20.93 4.34 4.96
CA VAL A 130 -20.81 5.68 4.37
C VAL A 130 -21.11 5.65 2.86
N THR A 131 -20.80 4.52 2.24
CA THR A 131 -21.11 4.11 0.86
C THR A 131 -21.37 2.59 0.88
N ASP A 132 -21.53 1.97 -0.28
CA ASP A 132 -21.59 0.51 -0.44
C ASP A 132 -20.54 0.00 -1.43
N PHE A 133 -20.32 -1.33 -1.44
CA PHE A 133 -19.33 -1.98 -2.30
C PHE A 133 -19.66 -1.93 -3.79
N TYR A 134 -20.91 -1.72 -4.19
CA TYR A 134 -21.25 -1.52 -5.61
C TYR A 134 -20.89 -0.11 -6.06
N SER A 135 -21.23 0.89 -5.27
CA SER A 135 -20.98 2.30 -5.56
C SER A 135 -19.49 2.63 -5.70
N ILE A 136 -18.61 1.97 -4.93
CA ILE A 136 -17.15 2.14 -5.07
C ILE A 136 -16.61 1.54 -6.37
N GLU A 137 -17.25 0.49 -6.90
CA GLU A 137 -16.92 -0.10 -8.20
C GLU A 137 -17.67 0.57 -9.37
N GLY A 138 -18.57 1.51 -9.08
CA GLY A 138 -19.44 2.15 -10.06
C GLY A 138 -20.53 1.23 -10.60
N VAL A 139 -20.81 0.13 -9.92
CA VAL A 139 -21.84 -0.82 -10.30
C VAL A 139 -23.19 -0.32 -9.79
N THR A 140 -24.22 -0.39 -10.63
CA THR A 140 -25.61 -0.28 -10.18
C THR A 140 -26.27 -1.63 -10.37
N PRO A 141 -26.68 -2.33 -9.31
CA PRO A 141 -27.31 -3.63 -9.42
C PRO A 141 -28.49 -3.61 -10.40
N ASN A 142 -28.65 -4.70 -11.16
CA ASN A 142 -29.71 -4.89 -12.15
C ASN A 142 -29.73 -3.88 -13.33
N LYS A 143 -28.64 -3.12 -13.54
CA LYS A 143 -28.47 -2.30 -14.75
C LYS A 143 -27.40 -2.90 -15.68
N PRO A 144 -27.57 -2.82 -17.01
CA PRO A 144 -26.50 -3.16 -17.95
C PRO A 144 -25.25 -2.31 -17.71
N LEU A 145 -24.09 -2.87 -18.04
CA LEU A 145 -22.80 -2.17 -17.92
C LEU A 145 -22.75 -0.98 -18.89
N ASP A 146 -22.72 0.22 -18.35
CA ASP A 146 -22.42 1.47 -19.06
C ASP A 146 -21.14 2.07 -18.49
N ILE A 147 -20.06 2.03 -19.28
CA ILE A 147 -18.73 2.52 -18.88
C ILE A 147 -18.74 4.01 -18.50
N SER A 148 -19.59 4.82 -19.15
CA SER A 148 -19.70 6.25 -18.83
C SER A 148 -20.36 6.45 -17.47
N ALA A 149 -21.47 5.74 -17.23
CA ALA A 149 -22.17 5.76 -15.94
C ALA A 149 -21.28 5.22 -14.80
N VAL A 150 -20.54 4.14 -15.03
CA VAL A 150 -19.58 3.56 -14.07
C VAL A 150 -18.54 4.61 -13.67
N LYS A 151 -17.88 5.26 -14.65
CA LYS A 151 -16.87 6.29 -14.36
C LYS A 151 -17.45 7.45 -13.57
N LYS A 152 -18.66 7.89 -13.93
CA LYS A 152 -19.34 9.01 -13.25
C LYS A 152 -19.70 8.65 -11.81
N LEU A 153 -20.25 7.46 -11.58
CA LEU A 153 -20.62 6.99 -10.24
C LEU A 153 -19.38 6.83 -9.36
N ARG A 154 -18.33 6.17 -9.85
CA ARG A 154 -17.06 6.02 -9.11
C ARG A 154 -16.49 7.37 -8.68
N LYS A 155 -16.38 8.30 -9.62
CA LYS A 155 -15.86 9.64 -9.33
C LYS A 155 -16.70 10.35 -8.28
N TYR A 156 -18.03 10.31 -8.39
CA TYR A 156 -18.93 10.89 -7.40
C TYR A 156 -18.76 10.25 -6.01
N THR A 157 -18.75 8.92 -5.94
CA THR A 157 -18.54 8.17 -4.70
C THR A 157 -17.19 8.50 -4.07
N GLU A 158 -16.11 8.54 -4.86
CA GLU A 158 -14.77 8.90 -4.40
C GLU A 158 -14.74 10.30 -3.78
N PHE A 159 -15.39 11.30 -4.38
CA PHE A 159 -15.49 12.66 -3.81
C PHE A 159 -16.25 12.67 -2.48
N GLU A 160 -17.41 12.02 -2.41
CA GLU A 160 -18.22 11.99 -1.20
C GLU A 160 -17.50 11.25 -0.05
N VAL A 161 -16.86 10.13 -0.36
CA VAL A 161 -16.05 9.38 0.61
C VAL A 161 -14.88 10.23 1.08
N ARG A 162 -14.13 10.88 0.18
CA ARG A 162 -13.02 11.78 0.56
C ARG A 162 -13.47 12.86 1.52
N ARG A 163 -14.60 13.51 1.24
CA ARG A 163 -15.17 14.56 2.11
C ARG A 163 -15.44 14.06 3.53
N LYS A 164 -15.96 12.84 3.68
CA LYS A 164 -16.33 12.21 4.96
C LYS A 164 -15.20 11.43 5.66
N MET A 165 -14.15 11.05 4.94
CA MET A 165 -13.04 10.27 5.49
C MET A 165 -11.84 11.14 5.82
N THR A 166 -11.45 12.07 4.95
CA THR A 166 -10.26 12.91 5.14
C THR A 166 -10.54 14.41 4.98
N GLY A 167 -11.70 14.79 4.45
CA GLY A 167 -12.08 16.17 4.15
C GLY A 167 -12.82 16.88 5.28
N SER A 168 -13.53 17.97 4.95
CA SER A 168 -14.22 18.85 5.90
C SER A 168 -15.21 18.14 6.81
N ASP A 169 -15.85 17.08 6.32
CA ASP A 169 -16.93 16.37 7.01
C ASP A 169 -16.39 15.12 7.74
N SER A 170 -15.06 15.00 7.84
CA SER A 170 -14.42 13.84 8.47
C SER A 170 -14.50 13.84 9.99
N GLY A 171 -14.77 14.97 10.63
CA GLY A 171 -14.67 15.06 12.09
C GLY A 171 -13.23 14.95 12.62
N LEU A 172 -12.22 14.90 11.73
CA LEU A 172 -10.81 15.10 12.10
C LEU A 172 -10.57 16.56 12.51
N THR A 173 -9.55 16.80 13.30
CA THR A 173 -9.09 18.17 13.62
C THR A 173 -8.65 18.92 12.37
N GLN A 174 -8.71 20.27 12.41
CA GLN A 174 -8.28 21.08 11.28
C GLN A 174 -6.79 20.88 11.00
N GLU A 175 -5.99 20.82 12.08
CA GLU A 175 -4.56 20.56 12.05
C GLU A 175 -4.25 19.23 11.35
N THR A 176 -4.96 18.16 11.70
CA THR A 176 -4.82 16.87 11.03
C THR A 176 -5.18 16.94 9.56
N ARG A 177 -6.28 17.61 9.19
CA ARG A 177 -6.65 17.78 7.76
C ARG A 177 -5.58 18.53 6.98
N ASP A 178 -5.01 19.57 7.56
CA ASP A 178 -3.96 20.37 6.91
C ASP A 178 -2.67 19.56 6.70
N GLU A 179 -2.26 18.78 7.71
CA GLU A 179 -1.10 17.90 7.60
C GLU A 179 -1.33 16.76 6.60
N LEU A 180 -2.50 16.11 6.64
CA LEU A 180 -2.87 15.07 5.66
C LEU A 180 -2.93 15.64 4.24
N THR A 181 -3.40 16.88 4.06
CA THR A 181 -3.43 17.53 2.74
C THR A 181 -2.02 17.76 2.20
N LYS A 182 -1.09 18.23 3.03
CA LYS A 182 0.34 18.38 2.63
C LYS A 182 0.96 17.03 2.29
N TRP A 183 0.65 16.01 3.09
CA TRP A 183 1.13 14.65 2.90
C TRP A 183 0.60 14.06 1.59
N ASP A 184 -0.72 14.10 1.34
CA ASP A 184 -1.36 13.69 0.08
C ASP A 184 -0.82 14.45 -1.13
N ALA A 185 -0.55 15.75 -1.02
CA ALA A 185 0.03 16.55 -2.09
C ALA A 185 1.44 16.08 -2.50
N LEU A 186 2.26 15.62 -1.54
CA LEU A 186 3.58 15.05 -1.86
C LEU A 186 3.45 13.75 -2.67
N PHE A 187 2.45 12.92 -2.40
CA PHE A 187 2.18 11.72 -3.19
C PHE A 187 1.70 12.06 -4.59
N ASP A 188 0.72 12.97 -4.69
CA ASP A 188 0.16 13.38 -5.97
C ASP A 188 1.25 14.01 -6.86
N PHE A 189 2.22 14.71 -6.27
CA PHE A 189 3.36 15.28 -6.99
C PHE A 189 4.24 14.22 -7.66
N GLU A 190 4.42 13.05 -7.04
CA GLU A 190 5.13 11.94 -7.65
C GLU A 190 4.26 11.15 -8.63
N VAL A 191 3.04 10.79 -8.23
CA VAL A 191 2.14 9.97 -9.05
C VAL A 191 1.73 10.67 -10.35
N HIS A 192 1.53 11.99 -10.31
CA HIS A 192 1.13 12.79 -11.47
C HIS A 192 2.32 13.53 -12.11
N GLY A 193 3.29 12.75 -12.58
CA GLY A 193 4.37 13.24 -13.44
C GLY A 193 5.79 12.97 -12.96
N ALA A 194 5.97 12.04 -12.00
CA ALA A 194 7.26 11.58 -11.50
C ALA A 194 8.15 12.74 -11.02
N ARG A 195 7.56 13.79 -10.42
CA ARG A 195 8.26 15.05 -10.20
C ARG A 195 9.33 14.96 -9.10
N LEU A 196 9.15 14.11 -8.09
CA LEU A 196 10.19 13.86 -7.09
C LEU A 196 11.32 13.04 -7.71
N SER A 197 11.00 12.01 -8.50
CA SER A 197 11.98 11.24 -9.25
C SER A 197 12.81 12.13 -10.20
N LEU A 198 12.18 13.04 -10.93
CA LEU A 198 12.85 13.98 -11.82
C LEU A 198 13.71 15.01 -11.07
N ALA A 199 13.29 15.42 -9.86
CA ALA A 199 14.09 16.31 -9.02
C ALA A 199 15.42 15.65 -8.59
N GLY A 200 15.45 14.31 -8.47
CA GLY A 200 16.69 13.56 -8.22
C GLY A 200 17.76 13.71 -9.31
N ALA A 201 17.36 14.11 -10.53
CA ALA A 201 18.27 14.37 -11.65
C ALA A 201 18.78 15.82 -11.76
N GLN A 202 18.56 16.66 -10.73
CA GLN A 202 18.98 18.07 -10.75
C GLN A 202 20.47 18.26 -10.96
N GLY A 203 21.33 17.41 -10.36
CA GLY A 203 22.77 17.48 -10.58
C GLY A 203 23.15 17.32 -12.05
N TRP A 204 22.53 16.35 -12.74
CA TRP A 204 22.70 16.15 -14.17
C TRP A 204 22.15 17.33 -14.99
N MET A 205 20.97 17.85 -14.66
CA MET A 205 20.38 19.02 -15.33
C MET A 205 21.27 20.28 -15.23
N LYS A 206 22.10 20.38 -14.19
CA LYS A 206 23.08 21.45 -13.99
C LYS A 206 24.46 21.14 -14.59
N GLY A 207 24.65 19.98 -15.20
CA GLY A 207 25.94 19.51 -15.73
C GLY A 207 26.96 19.18 -14.64
N GLN A 208 26.51 18.91 -13.40
CA GLN A 208 27.36 18.69 -12.23
C GLN A 208 27.52 17.21 -11.88
N GLU A 209 26.58 16.36 -12.31
CA GLU A 209 26.55 14.93 -12.00
C GLU A 209 26.26 14.10 -13.27
N PRO A 210 26.64 12.81 -13.30
CA PRO A 210 26.20 11.90 -14.36
C PRO A 210 24.68 11.67 -14.32
N LEU A 211 24.11 11.21 -15.44
CA LEU A 211 22.70 10.87 -15.53
C LEU A 211 22.38 9.71 -14.55
N PRO A 212 21.43 9.87 -13.61
CA PRO A 212 21.15 8.85 -12.60
C PRO A 212 20.27 7.73 -13.17
N VAL A 213 20.87 6.84 -13.97
CA VAL A 213 20.17 5.69 -14.59
C VAL A 213 20.18 4.43 -13.73
N LEU A 214 21.08 4.37 -12.73
CA LEU A 214 21.17 3.25 -11.80
C LEU A 214 20.45 3.59 -10.49
N PRO A 215 19.80 2.61 -9.84
CA PRO A 215 19.22 2.83 -8.52
C PRO A 215 20.34 3.21 -7.55
N ARG A 216 20.04 4.13 -6.64
CA ARG A 216 20.95 4.53 -5.57
C ARG A 216 20.18 4.62 -4.27
N PHE A 217 20.85 4.29 -3.17
CA PHE A 217 20.23 4.48 -1.86
C PHE A 217 20.24 5.98 -1.51
N GLU A 218 19.05 6.54 -1.35
CA GLU A 218 18.84 7.87 -0.80
C GLU A 218 17.94 7.77 0.43
N GLU A 219 18.50 8.12 1.58
CA GLU A 219 17.83 8.02 2.88
C GLU A 219 16.48 8.75 2.90
N MET A 220 16.43 9.98 2.36
CA MET A 220 15.19 10.76 2.33
C MET A 220 14.09 10.05 1.53
N GLN A 221 14.42 9.48 0.36
CA GLN A 221 13.43 8.78 -0.48
C GLN A 221 12.92 7.51 0.21
N PHE A 222 13.82 6.75 0.82
CA PHE A 222 13.45 5.51 1.51
C PHE A 222 12.68 5.77 2.81
N ALA A 223 13.07 6.78 3.60
CA ALA A 223 12.35 7.18 4.80
C ALA A 223 10.94 7.68 4.48
N MET A 224 10.80 8.43 3.39
CA MET A 224 9.52 8.79 2.81
C MET A 224 8.67 7.54 2.52
N PHE A 225 9.24 6.51 1.90
CA PHE A 225 8.52 5.26 1.58
C PHE A 225 8.11 4.52 2.85
N LEU A 226 9.03 4.37 3.79
CA LEU A 226 8.81 3.71 5.07
C LEU A 226 7.60 4.30 5.80
N ASN A 227 7.54 5.63 5.92
CA ASN A 227 6.46 6.30 6.63
C ASN A 227 5.09 6.04 5.98
N ARG A 228 5.02 6.12 4.64
CA ARG A 228 3.77 5.82 3.92
C ARG A 228 3.42 4.33 3.99
N TYR A 229 4.42 3.45 3.92
CA TYR A 229 4.19 2.02 4.07
C TYR A 229 3.59 1.71 5.45
N CYS A 230 4.13 2.30 6.53
CA CYS A 230 3.61 2.09 7.87
C CYS A 230 2.17 2.60 8.02
N GLU A 231 1.84 3.76 7.46
CA GLU A 231 0.46 4.28 7.42
C GLU A 231 -0.49 3.31 6.69
N VAL A 232 -0.19 2.96 5.44
CA VAL A 232 -1.07 2.13 4.61
C VAL A 232 -1.12 0.70 5.12
N GLY A 233 0.00 0.17 5.61
CA GLY A 233 0.11 -1.13 6.28
C GLY A 233 -0.77 -1.20 7.52
N TRP A 234 -0.77 -0.14 8.34
CA TRP A 234 -1.63 -0.06 9.51
C TRP A 234 -3.11 -0.03 9.11
N MET A 235 -3.48 0.71 8.07
CA MET A 235 -4.85 0.71 7.55
C MET A 235 -5.29 -0.69 7.08
N VAL A 236 -4.42 -1.46 6.41
CA VAL A 236 -4.71 -2.86 6.05
C VAL A 236 -4.90 -3.71 7.30
N HIS A 237 -3.97 -3.60 8.25
CA HIS A 237 -4.02 -4.33 9.53
C HIS A 237 -5.30 -4.06 10.31
N ARG A 238 -5.76 -2.81 10.36
CA ARG A 238 -7.04 -2.43 10.98
C ARG A 238 -8.22 -3.02 10.23
N LEU A 239 -8.18 -3.19 8.91
CA LEU A 239 -9.26 -3.87 8.18
C LEU A 239 -9.24 -5.40 8.31
N THR A 240 -8.10 -6.01 8.66
CA THR A 240 -7.97 -7.47 8.76
C THR A 240 -9.02 -8.15 9.63
N PRO A 241 -9.39 -7.66 10.83
CA PRO A 241 -10.44 -8.27 11.64
C PRO A 241 -11.79 -8.42 10.93
N ALA A 242 -12.14 -7.53 9.99
CA ALA A 242 -13.39 -7.63 9.23
C ALA A 242 -13.45 -8.87 8.31
N ILE A 243 -12.37 -9.65 8.17
CA ILE A 243 -12.39 -10.96 7.53
C ILE A 243 -13.12 -12.01 8.37
N GLN A 244 -13.28 -11.79 9.67
CA GLN A 244 -13.95 -12.73 10.56
C GLN A 244 -15.42 -12.86 10.14
N PRO A 245 -15.90 -14.06 9.77
CA PRO A 245 -17.30 -14.25 9.47
C PRO A 245 -18.15 -14.06 10.74
N PRO A 246 -19.37 -13.52 10.63
CA PRO A 246 -20.28 -13.40 11.77
C PRO A 246 -20.49 -14.75 12.45
N GLY A 247 -20.33 -14.79 13.78
CA GLY A 247 -20.57 -15.99 14.59
C GLY A 247 -19.42 -17.00 14.68
N ALA A 248 -18.29 -16.77 14.01
CA ALA A 248 -17.11 -17.62 14.16
C ALA A 248 -15.83 -16.79 14.38
N PRO A 249 -15.66 -16.19 15.59
CA PRO A 249 -14.51 -15.35 15.91
C PRO A 249 -13.21 -16.17 15.94
N LEU A 250 -12.12 -15.51 15.53
CA LEU A 250 -10.76 -16.02 15.62
C LEU A 250 -10.34 -16.22 17.10
N PRO A 251 -9.31 -17.04 17.38
CA PRO A 251 -8.99 -17.41 18.75
C PRO A 251 -8.33 -16.25 19.50
N ALA A 252 -8.34 -16.29 20.83
CA ALA A 252 -7.75 -15.24 21.67
C ALA A 252 -6.25 -15.00 21.39
N SER A 253 -5.50 -16.04 21.02
CA SER A 253 -4.10 -15.92 20.63
C SER A 253 -3.91 -15.09 19.35
N TRP A 254 -4.86 -15.14 18.42
CA TRP A 254 -4.85 -14.29 17.23
C TRP A 254 -5.12 -12.83 17.61
N MET A 255 -6.08 -12.59 18.50
CA MET A 255 -6.42 -11.26 18.99
C MET A 255 -5.24 -10.59 19.70
N GLU A 256 -4.48 -11.35 20.49
CA GLU A 256 -3.26 -10.86 21.14
C GLU A 256 -2.19 -10.44 20.11
N LYS A 257 -1.91 -11.29 19.11
CA LYS A 257 -0.99 -10.95 18.01
C LYS A 257 -1.44 -9.70 17.26
N TRP A 258 -2.75 -9.57 17.01
CA TRP A 258 -3.31 -8.41 16.34
C TRP A 258 -3.02 -7.12 17.12
N ARG A 259 -3.25 -7.12 18.44
CA ARG A 259 -3.00 -5.95 19.31
C ARG A 259 -1.54 -5.55 19.34
N VAL A 260 -0.62 -6.52 19.46
CA VAL A 260 0.82 -6.25 19.44
C VAL A 260 1.24 -5.56 18.15
N LEU A 261 0.72 -6.01 17.01
CA LEU A 261 0.99 -5.37 15.72
C LEU A 261 0.34 -3.99 15.60
N ASP A 262 -0.88 -3.83 16.09
CA ASP A 262 -1.60 -2.55 16.07
C ASP A 262 -0.83 -1.48 16.87
N ASP A 263 -0.42 -1.84 18.09
CA ASP A 263 0.41 -1.00 18.95
C ASP A 263 1.77 -0.69 18.29
N SER A 264 2.38 -1.67 17.61
CA SER A 264 3.68 -1.49 16.94
C SER A 264 3.61 -0.53 15.75
N PHE A 265 2.53 -0.58 14.97
CA PHE A 265 2.27 0.40 13.91
C PHE A 265 2.04 1.79 14.51
N GLU A 266 1.23 1.90 15.56
CA GLU A 266 0.98 3.17 16.23
C GLU A 266 2.28 3.80 16.75
N ILE A 267 3.11 3.03 17.47
CA ILE A 267 4.40 3.49 18.00
C ILE A 267 5.30 4.00 16.87
N THR A 268 5.39 3.24 15.78
CA THR A 268 6.25 3.58 14.64
C THR A 268 5.80 4.87 13.98
N VAL A 269 4.50 5.02 13.69
CA VAL A 269 3.96 6.24 13.08
C VAL A 269 4.07 7.43 14.02
N HIS A 270 3.72 7.26 15.30
CA HIS A 270 3.72 8.34 16.27
C HIS A 270 5.14 8.83 16.62
N SER A 271 6.16 7.97 16.45
CA SER A 271 7.56 8.36 16.60
C SER A 271 7.97 9.52 15.69
N LEU A 272 7.33 9.67 14.52
CA LEU A 272 7.55 10.82 13.63
C LEU A 272 7.26 12.14 14.32
N THR A 273 6.22 12.18 15.16
CA THR A 273 5.90 13.36 15.95
C THR A 273 6.74 13.43 17.21
N GLN A 274 6.79 12.37 18.01
CA GLN A 274 7.41 12.39 19.33
C GLN A 274 8.93 12.54 19.28
N GLN A 275 9.59 11.96 18.27
CA GLN A 275 11.05 11.93 18.18
C GLN A 275 11.58 12.89 17.10
N LEU A 276 10.83 13.10 16.01
CA LEU A 276 11.28 13.92 14.88
C LEU A 276 10.54 15.26 14.76
N GLY A 277 9.56 15.55 15.63
CA GLY A 277 8.80 16.80 15.63
C GLY A 277 7.91 16.98 14.40
N LYS A 278 7.63 15.92 13.64
CA LYS A 278 6.78 15.98 12.44
C LYS A 278 5.33 15.74 12.81
N ASN A 279 4.47 16.75 12.64
CA ASN A 279 3.06 16.69 13.00
C ASN A 279 2.26 15.61 12.26
N ILE A 280 2.73 15.21 11.07
CA ILE A 280 2.09 14.15 10.27
C ILE A 280 1.94 12.81 11.01
N GLY A 281 2.84 12.47 11.95
CA GLY A 281 2.70 11.23 12.73
C GLY A 281 1.41 11.20 13.56
N ALA A 282 1.15 12.25 14.34
CA ALA A 282 -0.08 12.40 15.11
C ALA A 282 -1.32 12.48 14.21
N ALA A 283 -1.22 13.16 13.07
CA ALA A 283 -2.31 13.24 12.09
C ALA A 283 -2.68 11.86 11.51
N ILE A 284 -1.69 11.01 11.21
CA ILE A 284 -1.93 9.63 10.77
C ILE A 284 -2.58 8.80 11.89
N VAL A 285 -2.11 8.93 13.13
CA VAL A 285 -2.71 8.23 14.28
C VAL A 285 -4.19 8.61 14.43
N GLU A 286 -4.52 9.90 14.37
CA GLU A 286 -5.90 10.39 14.44
C GLU A 286 -6.74 9.83 13.27
N LEU A 287 -6.20 9.88 12.04
CA LEU A 287 -6.85 9.33 10.86
C LEU A 287 -7.18 7.85 11.04
N VAL A 288 -6.18 7.02 11.37
CA VAL A 288 -6.35 5.56 11.45
C VAL A 288 -7.32 5.21 12.58
N LYS A 289 -7.16 5.79 13.77
CA LYS A 289 -8.06 5.49 14.90
C LYS A 289 -9.50 5.92 14.66
N THR A 290 -9.71 7.04 13.97
CA THR A 290 -11.05 7.58 13.72
C THR A 290 -11.72 6.91 12.51
N LYS A 291 -10.95 6.60 11.46
CA LYS A 291 -11.49 6.17 10.16
C LYS A 291 -11.31 4.70 9.85
N PHE A 292 -10.58 3.98 10.70
CA PHE A 292 -10.46 2.53 10.67
C PHE A 292 -10.77 2.00 12.08
N PRO A 293 -12.03 2.14 12.55
CA PRO A 293 -12.41 1.88 13.95
C PRO A 293 -12.46 0.37 14.31
N PHE A 294 -11.99 -0.48 13.41
CA PHE A 294 -11.98 -1.92 13.56
C PHE A 294 -10.87 -2.39 14.50
N ASN A 295 -11.21 -3.32 15.37
CA ASN A 295 -10.32 -3.90 16.37
C ASN A 295 -10.34 -5.43 16.28
N GLU A 296 -9.58 -6.12 17.13
CA GLU A 296 -9.48 -7.58 17.14
C GLU A 296 -10.82 -8.31 17.31
N GLN A 297 -11.85 -7.63 17.83
CA GLN A 297 -13.20 -8.17 18.04
C GLN A 297 -14.13 -7.88 16.87
N SER A 298 -13.73 -7.02 15.94
CA SER A 298 -14.54 -6.66 14.79
C SER A 298 -14.71 -7.86 13.87
N ALA A 299 -15.93 -8.02 13.35
CA ALA A 299 -16.29 -9.02 12.35
C ALA A 299 -16.89 -8.33 11.13
N PHE A 300 -17.03 -9.06 10.03
CA PHE A 300 -17.72 -8.51 8.86
C PHE A 300 -19.13 -8.05 9.26
N PRO A 301 -19.53 -6.80 8.93
CA PRO A 301 -20.87 -6.33 9.24
C PRO A 301 -21.91 -7.18 8.51
N LEU A 302 -22.99 -7.54 9.22
CA LEU A 302 -24.13 -8.28 8.66
C LEU A 302 -24.87 -7.45 7.61
#